data_AF-A0A1A8XHD8-F1
#
_entry.id   AF-A0A1A8XHD8-F1
#
_cell.length_a   1.000
_cell.length_b   1.000
_cell.length_c   1.000
_cell.angle_alpha   90.00
_cell.angle_beta   90.00
_cell.angle_gamma   90.00
#
_symmetry.space_group_name_H-M   'P 1'
#
loop_
_entity.id
_entity.type
_entity.pdbx_description
1 polymer ?
#
loop_
_entity_poly.entity_id
_entity_poly.type
_entity_poly.pdbx_seq_one_letter_code
_entity_poly.pdbx_strand_id
1 'polypeptide(L)'
;MNRILSIKILALVMASLGSSQSCLAQKTKIQGNTEINASTNNTTAVAVGNNVVAKNRVGVIQGEKKGNTRINVSAANVTTVTTGRNKKACTNIGAIVSDECK
;
A
#
# COMPACT_ATOMS: atom_id res chain seq x y z
N MET A 1 37.62 -40.88 10.05
CA MET A 1 37.75 -39.40 10.05
C MET A 1 36.36 -38.74 10.02
N ASN A 2 35.47 -38.99 11.00
CA ASN A 2 34.02 -38.87 10.78
C ASN A 2 33.26 -37.87 11.69
N ARG A 3 33.88 -37.31 12.73
CA ARG A 3 33.17 -36.45 13.70
C ARG A 3 32.79 -35.04 13.20
N ILE A 4 33.38 -34.59 12.09
CA ILE A 4 33.11 -33.27 11.50
C ILE A 4 31.77 -33.27 10.72
N LEU A 5 31.36 -34.41 10.18
CA LEU A 5 30.18 -34.53 9.33
C LEU A 5 28.86 -34.31 10.11
N SER A 6 28.79 -34.80 11.36
CA SER A 6 27.60 -34.67 12.21
C SER A 6 27.28 -33.21 12.59
N ILE A 7 28.30 -32.36 12.74
CA ILE A 7 28.14 -30.96 13.17
C ILE A 7 27.48 -30.12 12.06
N LYS A 8 27.73 -30.44 10.79
CA LYS A 8 27.12 -29.76 9.64
C LYS A 8 25.59 -29.90 9.56
N ILE A 9 25.04 -31.01 10.09
CA ILE A 9 23.60 -31.33 9.97
C ILE A 9 22.78 -30.56 11.02
N LEU A 10 23.30 -30.40 12.24
CA LEU A 10 22.57 -29.75 13.34
C LEU A 10 22.33 -28.24 13.11
N ALA A 11 23.16 -27.59 12.30
CA ALA A 11 23.02 -26.18 11.93
C ALA A 11 21.79 -25.87 11.06
N LEU A 12 21.15 -26.88 10.44
CA LEU A 12 20.07 -26.70 9.47
C LEU A 12 18.66 -26.62 10.11
N VAL A 13 18.53 -26.95 11.40
CA VAL A 13 17.22 -27.15 12.07
C VAL A 13 16.68 -25.88 12.75
N MET A 14 17.52 -24.90 13.07
CA MET A 14 17.17 -23.69 13.86
C MET A 14 16.52 -22.54 13.05
N ALA A 15 16.10 -22.78 11.81
CA ALA A 15 15.74 -21.71 10.85
C ALA A 15 14.24 -21.54 10.56
N SER A 16 13.34 -22.26 11.24
CA SER A 16 11.99 -22.57 10.72
C SER A 16 10.79 -22.01 11.51
N LEU A 17 10.98 -21.17 12.54
CA LEU A 17 9.89 -20.66 13.39
C LEU A 17 9.90 -19.12 13.49
N GLY A 18 9.12 -18.43 12.64
CA GLY A 18 9.05 -16.96 12.66
C GLY A 18 8.25 -16.28 11.55
N SER A 19 7.02 -16.74 11.25
CA SER A 19 6.21 -16.19 10.15
C SER A 19 4.81 -15.76 10.60
N SER A 20 4.69 -14.52 11.09
CA SER A 20 3.41 -13.93 11.53
C SER A 20 2.45 -13.71 10.36
N GLN A 21 1.33 -14.44 10.34
CA GLN A 21 0.28 -14.28 9.33
C GLN A 21 -0.60 -13.06 9.64
N SER A 22 -0.52 -12.01 8.81
CA SER A 22 -1.37 -10.83 8.90
C SER A 22 -2.68 -11.03 8.13
N CYS A 23 -3.80 -10.56 8.70
CA CYS A 23 -5.13 -10.71 8.13
C CYS A 23 -5.26 -10.04 6.75
N LEU A 24 -6.01 -10.68 5.84
CA LEU A 24 -6.11 -10.29 4.44
C LEU A 24 -6.91 -8.99 4.25
N ALA A 25 -6.30 -7.99 3.63
CA ALA A 25 -7.01 -6.77 3.21
C ALA A 25 -8.03 -7.09 2.11
N GLN A 26 -9.31 -6.84 2.38
CA GLN A 26 -10.40 -7.07 1.44
C GLN A 26 -10.38 -6.01 0.32
N LYS A 27 -10.11 -6.46 -0.91
CA LYS A 27 -9.99 -5.58 -2.10
C LYS A 27 -11.35 -5.37 -2.75
N THR A 28 -11.64 -4.15 -3.22
CA THR A 28 -12.85 -3.88 -4.02
C THR A 28 -12.78 -4.62 -5.35
N LYS A 29 -13.92 -4.96 -5.96
CA LYS A 29 -14.00 -5.61 -7.27
C LYS A 29 -15.09 -4.98 -8.14
N ILE A 30 -14.70 -4.10 -9.05
CA ILE A 30 -15.58 -3.50 -10.06
C ILE A 30 -15.83 -4.51 -11.18
N GLN A 31 -17.09 -4.75 -11.53
CA GLN A 31 -17.47 -5.76 -12.53
C GLN A 31 -17.89 -5.18 -13.89
N GLY A 32 -18.45 -3.96 -13.91
CA GLY A 32 -18.85 -3.25 -15.13
C GLY A 32 -17.85 -2.18 -15.56
N ASN A 33 -18.26 -1.34 -16.50
CA ASN A 33 -17.52 -0.13 -16.87
C ASN A 33 -17.59 0.94 -15.77
N THR A 34 -16.71 1.93 -15.79
CA THR A 34 -16.66 3.00 -14.79
C THR A 34 -16.13 4.29 -15.41
N GLU A 35 -16.71 5.43 -15.04
CA GLU A 35 -16.10 6.73 -15.30
C GLU A 35 -16.01 7.55 -14.00
N ILE A 36 -14.88 8.23 -13.82
CA ILE A 36 -14.61 9.16 -12.72
C ILE A 36 -14.30 10.54 -13.31
N ASN A 37 -14.86 11.59 -12.71
CA ASN A 37 -14.56 12.99 -12.99
C ASN A 37 -14.38 13.72 -11.63
N ALA A 38 -13.20 14.28 -11.34
CA ALA A 38 -12.89 14.96 -10.06
C ALA A 38 -12.02 16.23 -10.24
N SER A 39 -11.95 17.16 -9.27
CA SER A 39 -11.23 18.45 -9.40
C SER A 39 -10.92 19.17 -8.07
N THR A 40 -9.84 20.01 -7.99
CA THR A 40 -9.47 21.00 -6.93
C THR A 40 -8.08 21.71 -7.23
N ASN A 41 -7.36 22.46 -6.34
CA ASN A 41 -6.43 23.59 -6.73
C ASN A 41 -4.85 23.61 -6.48
N ASN A 42 -4.19 23.56 -5.28
CA ASN A 42 -2.68 23.44 -5.09
C ASN A 42 -2.21 22.44 -3.95
N THR A 43 -1.60 21.25 -4.23
CA THR A 43 -1.38 20.16 -3.22
C THR A 43 -0.07 20.16 -2.40
N THR A 44 -0.07 19.65 -1.15
CA THR A 44 1.17 19.47 -0.32
C THR A 44 1.17 18.22 0.59
N ALA A 45 2.04 17.23 0.40
CA ALA A 45 2.16 16.06 1.30
C ALA A 45 3.44 16.13 2.13
N VAL A 46 3.37 15.77 3.42
CA VAL A 46 4.51 15.90 4.37
C VAL A 46 4.53 14.71 5.33
N ALA A 47 5.70 14.12 5.58
CA ALA A 47 5.90 13.02 6.52
C ALA A 47 7.09 13.32 7.46
N VAL A 48 6.86 13.41 8.78
CA VAL A 48 7.91 13.79 9.76
C VAL A 48 8.03 12.76 10.89
N GLY A 49 8.92 11.78 10.72
CA GLY A 49 9.30 10.84 11.77
C GLY A 49 9.63 9.42 11.29
N ASN A 50 9.77 8.48 12.23
CA ASN A 50 10.33 7.16 11.97
C ASN A 50 9.25 6.13 11.56
N ASN A 51 9.36 5.58 10.34
CA ASN A 51 8.29 4.82 9.68
C ASN A 51 6.98 5.65 9.57
N VAL A 52 7.06 6.79 8.89
CA VAL A 52 5.89 7.66 8.62
C VAL A 52 5.66 7.75 7.11
N VAL A 53 4.40 7.59 6.68
CA VAL A 53 3.97 7.70 5.27
C VAL A 53 2.89 8.78 5.15
N ALA A 54 2.95 9.59 4.09
CA ALA A 54 1.94 10.56 3.67
C ALA A 54 1.82 10.54 2.13
N LYS A 55 0.61 10.68 1.55
CA LYS A 55 0.39 10.69 0.09
C LYS A 55 -0.80 11.59 -0.29
N ASN A 56 -0.73 12.32 -1.40
CA ASN A 56 -1.79 13.22 -1.88
C ASN A 56 -2.31 12.88 -3.27
N ARG A 57 -3.65 12.91 -3.38
CA ARG A 57 -4.30 11.82 -4.10
C ARG A 57 -5.87 12.08 -4.20
N VAL A 58 -6.50 12.40 -5.34
CA VAL A 58 -7.99 12.52 -5.51
C VAL A 58 -8.58 11.76 -6.74
N GLY A 59 -9.60 10.90 -6.56
CA GLY A 59 -10.29 10.11 -7.62
C GLY A 59 -9.81 8.68 -7.93
N VAL A 60 -9.68 7.76 -6.96
CA VAL A 60 -9.21 6.35 -7.16
C VAL A 60 -10.26 5.27 -6.95
N ILE A 61 -10.09 4.15 -7.67
CA ILE A 61 -10.68 2.84 -7.42
C ILE A 61 -9.71 1.95 -6.61
N GLN A 62 -10.14 1.42 -5.47
CA GLN A 62 -9.28 0.57 -4.61
C GLN A 62 -9.50 -0.94 -4.81
N GLY A 63 -9.09 -1.49 -5.95
CA GLY A 63 -8.95 -2.93 -6.09
C GLY A 63 -8.93 -3.44 -7.52
N GLU A 64 -9.58 -4.58 -7.74
CA GLU A 64 -9.76 -5.18 -9.05
C GLU A 64 -10.83 -4.45 -9.88
N LYS A 65 -10.67 -4.42 -11.20
CA LYS A 65 -11.69 -3.91 -12.13
C LYS A 65 -11.77 -4.69 -13.45
N LYS A 66 -12.96 -5.18 -13.78
CA LYS A 66 -13.20 -6.04 -14.96
C LYS A 66 -13.53 -5.26 -16.23
N GLY A 67 -14.38 -4.23 -16.15
CA GLY A 67 -14.76 -3.43 -17.32
C GLY A 67 -13.77 -2.33 -17.70
N ASN A 68 -14.17 -1.53 -18.69
CA ASN A 68 -13.46 -0.34 -19.13
C ASN A 68 -13.54 0.76 -18.07
N THR A 69 -12.45 1.48 -17.85
CA THR A 69 -12.44 2.57 -16.87
C THR A 69 -11.82 3.84 -17.46
N ARG A 70 -12.57 4.93 -17.33
CA ARG A 70 -12.14 6.28 -17.66
C ARG A 70 -12.00 7.08 -16.36
N ILE A 71 -10.90 7.82 -16.21
CA ILE A 71 -10.69 8.68 -15.04
C ILE A 71 -10.15 10.03 -15.52
N ASN A 72 -10.94 11.08 -15.31
CA ASN A 72 -10.61 12.46 -15.60
C ASN A 72 -10.44 13.17 -14.25
N VAL A 73 -9.30 13.84 -14.03
CA VAL A 73 -9.06 14.55 -12.76
C VAL A 73 -8.34 15.87 -13.01
N SER A 74 -8.94 16.96 -12.51
CA SER A 74 -8.43 18.34 -12.53
C SER A 74 -8.00 18.77 -11.12
N ALA A 75 -7.16 17.98 -10.46
CA ALA A 75 -6.95 18.07 -9.01
C ALA A 75 -5.74 18.90 -8.58
N ALA A 76 -5.92 19.54 -7.42
CA ALA A 76 -4.89 19.80 -6.42
C ALA A 76 -5.53 20.25 -5.06
N ASN A 77 -4.96 21.14 -4.23
CA ASN A 77 -5.38 21.55 -2.85
C ASN A 77 -5.46 20.44 -1.79
N VAL A 78 -5.31 19.19 -2.21
CA VAL A 78 -5.11 18.04 -1.33
C VAL A 78 -3.83 18.24 -0.52
N THR A 79 -3.92 18.31 0.80
CA THR A 79 -2.76 18.47 1.70
C THR A 79 -2.79 17.40 2.79
N THR A 80 -1.78 16.53 2.84
CA THR A 80 -1.69 15.39 3.77
C THR A 80 -0.38 15.50 4.55
N VAL A 81 -0.44 16.08 5.74
CA VAL A 81 0.67 16.08 6.71
C VAL A 81 0.54 14.87 7.63
N THR A 82 1.64 14.25 8.01
CA THR A 82 1.68 13.11 8.95
C THR A 82 3.00 13.13 9.71
N THR A 83 3.00 12.76 10.99
CA THR A 83 4.21 12.81 11.84
C THR A 83 4.27 11.62 12.81
N GLY A 84 5.34 11.52 13.60
CA GLY A 84 5.45 10.59 14.73
C GLY A 84 6.21 9.30 14.43
N ARG A 85 5.70 8.14 14.86
CA ARG A 85 6.32 6.83 14.57
C ARG A 85 5.32 5.76 14.17
N ASN A 86 5.68 4.94 13.18
CA ASN A 86 4.86 3.87 12.60
C ASN A 86 3.46 4.35 12.17
N LYS A 87 3.40 5.48 11.43
CA LYS A 87 2.16 6.14 10.98
C LYS A 87 2.05 6.15 9.46
N LYS A 88 0.82 6.16 8.94
CA LYS A 88 0.57 6.16 7.49
C LYS A 88 -0.67 6.98 7.19
N ALA A 89 -0.62 7.78 6.13
CA ALA A 89 -1.76 8.51 5.60
C ALA A 89 -1.69 8.58 4.08
N CYS A 90 -2.86 8.67 3.47
CA CYS A 90 -3.02 8.91 2.05
C CYS A 90 -4.38 9.53 1.79
N THR A 91 -4.48 10.40 0.79
CA THR A 91 -5.72 10.58 0.03
C THR A 91 -5.78 9.50 -1.11
N ASN A 92 -6.64 9.49 -2.15
CA ASN A 92 -6.55 8.50 -3.29
C ASN A 92 -6.64 9.10 -4.77
N ILE A 93 -5.57 9.30 -5.62
CA ILE A 93 -5.53 10.01 -6.99
C ILE A 93 -5.83 9.18 -8.23
N GLY A 94 -6.81 9.63 -9.04
CA GLY A 94 -6.90 9.49 -10.50
C GLY A 94 -6.68 8.13 -11.15
N ALA A 95 -6.66 7.06 -10.37
CA ALA A 95 -6.00 5.81 -10.73
C ALA A 95 -6.71 4.61 -10.09
N ILE A 96 -6.04 3.46 -10.12
CA ILE A 96 -6.54 2.21 -9.55
C ILE A 96 -5.43 1.61 -8.69
N VAL A 97 -5.73 1.29 -7.43
CA VAL A 97 -4.75 0.83 -6.44
C VAL A 97 -5.23 -0.45 -5.75
N SER A 98 -4.34 -1.41 -5.52
CA SER A 98 -4.67 -2.70 -4.90
C SER A 98 -4.61 -2.70 -3.38
N ASP A 99 -4.05 -1.65 -2.78
CA ASP A 99 -3.82 -1.48 -1.34
C ASP A 99 -4.06 -0.01 -0.91
N GLU A 100 -4.51 0.20 0.32
CA GLU A 100 -4.97 1.50 0.84
C GLU A 100 -3.83 2.47 1.16
N CYS A 101 -3.15 2.20 2.28
CA CYS A 101 -2.02 2.93 2.82
C CYS A 101 -0.96 1.99 3.41
N LYS A 102 -0.26 1.26 2.53
CA LYS A 102 1.07 0.74 2.83
C LYS A 102 2.10 1.87 2.94
#